data_AF-E6SRI1-F1
#
_entry.id   AF-E6SRI1-F1
#
_cell.length_a   1.000
_cell.length_b   1.000
_cell.length_c   1.000
_cell.angle_alpha   90.00
_cell.angle_beta   90.00
_cell.angle_gamma   90.00
#
_symmetry.space_group_name_H-M   'P 1'
#
loop_
_entity.id
_entity.type
_entity.pdbx_description
1 polymer ?
#
loop_
_entity_poly.entity_id
_entity_poly.type
_entity_poly.pdbx_seq_one_letter_code
_entity_poly.pdbx_strand_id
1 'polypeptide(L)'
;MFTLLGQFIRSEVRSSRGRADAVVITPDAVYAFEFKLNGTAEEALRQIDEKGYLIPYRLDGKRLVKVGVNFSKEMRNIDEYKIEE
;
A
#
# COMPACT_ATOMS: atom_id res chain seq x y z
N MET A 1 1.57 -10.82 -11.29
CA MET A 1 1.47 -11.47 -9.97
C MET A 1 0.69 -10.52 -9.06
N PHE A 2 -0.64 -10.60 -9.08
CA PHE A 2 -1.65 -9.93 -8.19
C PHE A 2 -3.06 -10.10 -8.79
N THR A 3 -3.16 -10.40 -10.09
CA THR A 3 -4.39 -10.60 -10.88
C THR A 3 -5.34 -11.71 -10.37
N LEU A 4 -4.92 -12.57 -9.44
CA LEU A 4 -5.67 -13.76 -9.00
C LEU A 4 -6.58 -13.53 -7.78
N LEU A 5 -6.59 -12.34 -7.17
CA LEU A 5 -7.33 -12.10 -5.92
C LEU A 5 -8.78 -11.63 -6.09
N GLY A 6 -9.32 -11.57 -7.31
CA GLY A 6 -10.75 -11.32 -7.54
C GLY A 6 -11.30 -9.95 -7.07
N GLN A 7 -10.45 -9.11 -6.50
CA GLN A 7 -10.71 -7.70 -6.20
C GLN A 7 -10.00 -6.83 -7.23
N PHE A 8 -10.56 -5.67 -7.55
CA PHE A 8 -9.97 -4.72 -8.48
C PHE A 8 -8.64 -4.19 -7.92
N ILE A 9 -7.55 -4.89 -8.24
CA ILE A 9 -6.20 -4.45 -7.95
C ILE A 9 -5.78 -3.54 -9.10
N ARG A 10 -5.70 -2.24 -8.82
CA ARG A 10 -5.00 -1.33 -9.70
C ARG A 10 -3.51 -1.46 -9.36
N SER A 11 -2.84 -2.43 -9.96
CA SER A 11 -1.38 -2.44 -9.98
C SER A 11 -0.93 -1.27 -10.85
N GLU A 12 0.01 -0.46 -10.36
CA GLU A 12 0.55 0.71 -11.05
C GLU A 12 -0.37 1.95 -11.13
N VAL A 13 -1.03 2.34 -10.04
CA VAL A 13 -1.63 3.69 -9.95
C VAL A 13 -0.50 4.72 -9.99
N ARG A 14 -0.24 5.27 -11.19
CA ARG A 14 0.62 6.45 -11.37
C ARG A 14 -0.10 7.65 -10.76
N SER A 15 0.40 8.16 -9.64
CA SER A 15 0.14 9.54 -9.25
C SER A 15 1.18 10.44 -9.92
N SER A 16 0.93 11.75 -9.97
CA SER A 16 1.94 12.74 -10.39
C SER A 16 3.20 12.74 -9.52
N ARG A 17 3.20 12.00 -8.40
CA ARG A 17 4.28 11.93 -7.41
C ARG A 17 5.00 10.57 -7.36
N GLY A 18 4.51 9.53 -8.02
CA GLY A 18 5.11 8.18 -8.00
C GLY A 18 4.12 7.04 -8.29
N ARG A 19 4.57 5.80 -8.12
CA ARG A 19 3.79 4.58 -8.31
C ARG A 19 3.72 3.82 -6.98
N ALA A 20 2.51 3.55 -6.49
CA ALA A 20 2.30 2.64 -5.37
C ALA A 20 2.57 1.19 -5.79
N ASP A 21 3.08 0.37 -4.88
CA ASP A 21 3.31 -1.04 -5.15
C ASP A 21 1.99 -1.78 -5.40
N ALA A 22 0.97 -1.51 -4.57
CA ALA A 22 -0.41 -1.94 -4.84
C ALA A 22 -1.44 -0.99 -4.24
N VAL A 23 -2.53 -0.77 -4.97
CA VAL A 23 -3.77 -0.19 -4.43
C VAL A 23 -4.91 -1.18 -4.63
N VAL A 24 -5.59 -1.52 -3.54
CA VAL A 24 -6.72 -2.45 -3.52
C VAL A 24 -7.98 -1.68 -3.16
N ILE A 25 -9.00 -1.75 -4.01
CA ILE A 25 -10.28 -1.07 -3.78
C ILE A 25 -11.34 -2.14 -3.52
N THR A 26 -11.99 -2.03 -2.36
CA THR A 26 -13.14 -2.85 -1.97
C THR A 26 -14.41 -1.97 -1.97
N PRO A 27 -15.61 -2.56 -1.76
CA PRO A 27 -16.83 -1.77 -1.59
C PRO A 27 -16.75 -0.75 -0.45
N ASP A 28 -16.03 -1.06 0.63
CA ASP A 28 -15.99 -0.30 1.88
C ASP A 28 -14.66 0.40 2.17
N ALA A 29 -13.57 0.03 1.50
CA ALA A 29 -12.24 0.55 1.79
C ALA A 29 -11.33 0.68 0.56
N VAL A 30 -10.28 1.48 0.70
CA VAL A 30 -9.16 1.60 -0.23
C VAL A 30 -7.86 1.40 0.54
N TYR A 31 -7.10 0.38 0.15
CA TYR A 31 -5.83 0.04 0.76
C TYR A 31 -4.68 0.48 -0.14
N ALA A 32 -3.69 1.18 0.41
CA ALA A 32 -2.42 1.44 -0.24
C ALA A 32 -1.32 0.59 0.43
N PHE A 33 -0.62 -0.20 -0.37
CA PHE A 33 0.51 -1.02 0.08
C PHE A 33 1.83 -0.44 -0.43
N GLU A 34 2.83 -0.49 0.43
CA GLU A 34 4.22 -0.21 0.09
C GLU A 34 5.10 -1.25 0.78
N PHE A 35 6.04 -1.81 0.03
CA PHE A 35 6.91 -2.89 0.48
C PHE A 35 8.37 -2.42 0.57
N LYS A 36 9.06 -2.81 1.64
CA LYS A 36 10.49 -2.59 1.86
C LYS A 36 11.23 -3.91 1.95
N LEU A 37 12.46 -3.94 1.45
CA LEU A 37 13.41 -5.03 1.68
C LEU A 37 14.54 -4.49 2.54
N ASN A 38 14.71 -5.03 3.75
CA ASN A 38 15.68 -4.56 4.75
C ASN A 38 15.52 -3.07 5.10
N GLY A 39 14.29 -2.56 5.15
CA GLY A 39 13.96 -1.24 5.67
C GLY A 39 13.10 -1.39 6.94
N THR A 40 12.06 -0.56 7.07
CA THR A 40 11.06 -0.66 8.14
C THR A 40 9.64 -0.48 7.61
N ALA A 41 8.65 -0.96 8.38
CA ALA A 41 7.24 -0.75 8.04
C ALA A 41 6.84 0.74 8.14
N GLU A 42 7.41 1.51 9.08
CA GLU A 42 7.22 2.97 9.16
C GLU A 42 7.70 3.71 7.92
N GLU A 43 8.87 3.37 7.39
CA GLU A 43 9.36 4.01 6.16
C GLU A 43 8.41 3.77 4.98
N ALA A 44 7.80 2.59 4.93
CA ALA A 44 6.78 2.27 3.94
C ALA A 44 5.51 3.13 4.13
N LEU A 45 4.99 3.23 5.36
CA LEU A 45 3.84 4.08 5.69
C LEU A 45 4.11 5.56 5.37
N ARG A 46 5.29 6.07 5.75
CA ARG A 46 5.72 7.44 5.45
C ARG A 46 5.76 7.71 3.96
N GLN A 47 6.24 6.75 3.17
CA GLN A 47 6.25 6.87 1.70
C GLN A 47 4.83 6.92 1.13
N ILE A 48 3.88 6.15 1.66
CA ILE A 48 2.47 6.22 1.25
C ILE A 48 1.91 7.63 1.47
N ASP A 49 2.20 8.23 2.63
CA ASP A 49 1.77 9.60 2.97
C ASP A 49 2.41 10.65 2.06
N GLU A 50 3.73 10.61 1.87
CA GLU A 50 4.48 11.57 1.03
C GLU A 50 3.99 11.56 -0.42
N LYS A 51 3.73 10.37 -0.95
CA LYS A 51 3.26 10.18 -2.31
C LYS A 51 1.77 10.47 -2.47
N GLY A 52 1.02 10.47 -1.36
CA GLY A 52 -0.38 10.84 -1.32
C GLY A 52 -1.28 9.86 -2.08
N TYR A 53 -0.96 8.57 -2.05
CA TYR A 53 -1.67 7.56 -2.86
C TYR A 53 -3.17 7.47 -2.55
N LEU A 54 -3.57 7.80 -1.32
CA LEU A 54 -4.96 7.75 -0.89
C LEU A 54 -5.74 9.06 -1.10
N ILE A 55 -5.07 10.15 -1.53
CA ILE A 55 -5.71 11.47 -1.77
C ILE A 55 -6.88 11.39 -2.75
N PRO A 56 -6.78 10.69 -3.91
CA PRO A 56 -7.87 10.64 -4.89
C PRO A 56 -9.16 10.01 -4.35
N TYR A 57 -9.10 9.22 -3.28
CA TYR A 57 -10.22 8.44 -2.75
C TYR A 57 -10.88 9.07 -1.53
N ARG A 58 -10.41 10.24 -1.06
CA ARG A 58 -10.92 10.91 0.16
C ARG A 58 -12.39 11.27 0.11
N LEU A 59 -12.97 11.43 -1.07
CA LEU A 59 -14.37 11.80 -1.26
C LEU A 59 -15.29 10.61 -1.55
N ASP A 60 -14.73 9.39 -1.65
CA ASP A 60 -15.48 8.19 -2.02
C ASP A 60 -16.30 7.61 -0.85
N GLY A 61 -16.17 8.17 0.36
CA GLY A 61 -16.82 7.67 1.58
C GLY A 61 -16.28 6.32 2.07
N LYS A 62 -15.21 5.82 1.45
CA LYS A 62 -14.53 4.57 1.81
C LYS A 62 -13.52 4.80 2.92
N ARG A 63 -13.26 3.79 3.73
CA ARG A 63 -12.11 3.78 4.64
C ARG A 63 -10.82 3.85 3.84
N LEU A 64 -9.89 4.67 4.26
CA LEU A 64 -8.57 4.77 3.64
C LEU A 64 -7.60 4.06 4.57
N VAL A 65 -6.87 3.07 4.06
CA VAL A 65 -6.01 2.22 4.88
C VAL A 65 -4.62 2.16 4.26
N LYS A 66 -3.60 2.45 5.05
CA LYS A 66 -2.19 2.34 4.67
C LYS A 66 -1.64 1.04 5.23
N VAL A 67 -0.89 0.30 4.42
CA VAL A 67 -0.25 -0.94 4.82
C VAL A 67 1.22 -0.89 4.44
N GLY A 68 2.08 -0.74 5.44
CA GLY A 68 3.53 -0.79 5.29
C GLY A 68 4.05 -2.18 5.64
N VAL A 69 4.85 -2.78 4.77
CA VAL A 69 5.40 -4.13 4.99
C VAL A 69 6.90 -4.11 4.78
N ASN A 70 7.64 -4.69 5.72
CA ASN A 70 9.07 -4.91 5.62
C ASN A 70 9.39 -6.40 5.49
N PHE A 71 10.23 -6.75 4.52
CA PHE A 71 10.77 -8.09 4.33
C PHE A 71 12.22 -8.16 4.82
N SER A 72 12.56 -9.24 5.51
CA SER A 72 13.94 -9.59 5.84
C SER A 72 14.54 -10.41 4.71
N LYS A 73 15.66 -9.96 4.15
CA LYS A 73 16.43 -10.71 3.14
C LYS A 73 17.04 -11.98 3.72
N GLU A 74 17.37 -11.98 5.00
CA GLU A 74 17.97 -13.12 5.72
C GLU A 74 16.94 -14.23 5.94
N MET A 75 15.75 -13.86 6.44
CA MET A 75 14.67 -14.82 6.67
C MET A 75 13.87 -15.15 5.40
N ARG A 76 14.05 -14.36 4.32
CA ARG A 76 13.29 -14.44 3.06
C ARG A 76 11.77 -14.42 3.30
N ASN A 77 11.34 -13.68 4.32
CA ASN A 77 9.94 -13.59 4.73
C ASN A 77 9.62 -12.16 5.24
N ILE A 78 8.35 -11.91 5.54
CA ILE A 78 7.91 -10.68 6.22
C ILE A 78 8.55 -10.63 7.60
N ASP A 79 9.21 -9.53 7.90
CA ASP A 79 9.81 -9.23 9.20
C ASP A 79 8.81 -8.44 10.06
N GLU A 80 8.22 -7.39 9.49
CA GLU A 80 7.25 -6.52 10.16
C GLU A 80 6.20 -6.02 9.17
N TYR A 81 4.97 -5.80 9.65
CA TYR A 81 3.98 -5.01 8.93
C TYR A 81 3.22 -4.09 9.88
N LYS A 82 2.77 -2.95 9.35
CA LYS A 82 1.96 -1.96 10.09
C LYS A 82 0.79 -1.49 9.24
N ILE A 83 -0.30 -1.19 9.94
CA ILE A 83 -1.56 -0.74 9.37
C ILE A 83 -1.95 0.56 10.06
N GLU A 84 -2.30 1.57 9.27
CA GLU A 84 -2.80 2.85 9.74
C GLU A 84 -4.03 3.27 8.90
N GLU A 85 -4.98 3.97 9.53
CA GLU A 85 -6.17 4.55 8.87
C GLU A 85 -6.04 6.08 8.80
#